data_AF-A0A2G6LF27-F1
#
_entry.id   AF-A0A2G6LF27-F1
#
_cell.length_a   1.000
_cell.length_b   1.000
_cell.length_c   1.000
_cell.angle_alpha   90.00
_cell.angle_beta   90.00
_cell.angle_gamma   90.00
#
_symmetry.space_group_name_H-M   'P 1'
#
loop_
_entity.id
_entity.type
_entity.pdbx_description
1 polymer ?
#
loop_
_entity_poly.entity_id
_entity_poly.type
_entity_poly.pdbx_seq_one_letter_code
_entity_poly.pdbx_strand_id
1 'polypeptide(L)'
;MKILDALRNATGEIELGIKNSKLFDHNGEIGKFREKIIVDFLRPFLPECYSIGTGLIFDQEDKVSKQIDVVLHDQIFSNVLFKNHDTQLFPFESVYGTIEVKSNLSTEELEKSIKNIVSVKS
;
A
#
# COMPACT_ATOMS: atom_id res chain seq x y z
N MET A 1 15.59 24.80 7.44
CA MET A 1 15.39 24.96 5.98
C MET A 1 13.99 24.45 5.71
N LYS A 2 13.07 25.27 5.18
CA LYS A 2 11.62 24.98 5.19
C LYS A 2 11.23 23.56 4.76
N ILE A 3 11.91 22.97 3.77
CA ILE A 3 11.66 21.59 3.33
C ILE A 3 12.06 20.53 4.36
N LEU A 4 13.20 20.67 5.05
CA LEU A 4 13.58 19.75 6.12
C LEU A 4 12.62 19.84 7.31
N ASP A 5 12.16 21.05 7.60
CA ASP A 5 11.21 21.30 8.69
C ASP A 5 9.84 20.68 8.35
N ALA A 6 9.39 20.80 7.09
CA ALA A 6 8.18 20.13 6.60
C ALA A 6 8.30 18.60 6.65
N LEU A 7 9.43 18.03 6.21
CA LEU A 7 9.67 16.57 6.27
C LEU A 7 9.65 16.05 7.71
N ARG A 8 10.28 16.77 8.66
CA ARG A 8 10.27 16.41 10.08
C ARG A 8 8.86 16.43 10.67
N ASN A 9 8.06 17.43 10.33
CA ASN A 9 6.68 17.51 10.79
C ASN A 9 5.83 16.35 10.24
N ALA A 10 5.97 16.02 8.95
CA ALA A 10 5.30 14.88 8.34
C ALA A 10 5.70 13.55 8.98
N THR A 11 6.97 13.38 9.36
CA THR A 11 7.42 12.21 10.14
C THR A 11 6.74 12.14 11.51
N GLY A 12 6.62 13.27 12.22
CA GLY A 12 5.91 13.33 13.50
C GLY A 12 4.44 12.92 13.39
N GLU A 13 3.76 13.26 12.30
CA GLU A 13 2.37 12.85 12.05
C GLU A 13 2.25 11.32 11.88
N ILE A 14 3.19 10.69 11.16
CA ILE A 14 3.25 9.23 11.03
C ILE A 14 3.43 8.57 12.40
N GLU A 15 4.39 9.04 13.20
CA GLU A 15 4.66 8.48 14.54
C GLU A 15 3.44 8.58 15.46
N LEU A 16 2.76 9.72 15.46
CA LEU A 16 1.52 9.92 16.20
C LEU A 16 0.41 9.00 15.69
N GLY A 17 0.26 8.86 14.37
CA GLY A 17 -0.72 7.95 13.76
C GLY A 17 -0.48 6.50 14.19
N ILE A 18 0.76 6.02 14.14
CA ILE A 18 1.14 4.65 14.56
C ILE A 18 0.86 4.44 16.07
N LYS A 19 1.06 5.48 16.89
CA LYS A 19 0.73 5.43 18.32
C LYS A 19 -0.78 5.35 18.53
N ASN A 20 -1.57 6.15 17.81
CA ASN A 20 -3.03 6.13 17.87
C ASN A 20 -3.61 4.80 17.40
N SER A 21 -2.98 4.16 16.41
CA SER A 21 -3.41 2.84 15.92
C SER A 21 -3.38 1.76 17.01
N LYS A 22 -2.60 1.94 18.10
CA LYS A 22 -2.54 0.98 19.21
C LYS A 22 -3.75 1.07 20.15
N LEU A 23 -4.64 2.04 19.94
CA LEU A 23 -5.89 2.17 20.70
C LEU A 23 -6.98 1.22 20.19
N PHE A 24 -6.78 0.59 19.04
CA PHE A 24 -7.67 -0.45 18.51
C PHE A 24 -7.26 -1.82 19.08
N ASP A 25 -8.25 -2.66 19.40
CA ASP A 25 -8.01 -3.98 20.03
C ASP A 25 -7.75 -5.10 19.01
N HIS A 26 -8.26 -4.97 17.78
CA HIS A 26 -8.17 -6.00 16.75
C HIS A 26 -6.99 -5.76 15.81
N ASN A 27 -6.08 -6.75 15.70
CA ASN A 27 -4.88 -6.67 14.86
C ASN A 27 -5.16 -6.29 13.39
N GLY A 28 -6.29 -6.75 12.82
CA GLY A 28 -6.66 -6.38 11.45
C GLY A 28 -6.99 -4.89 11.29
N GLU A 29 -7.69 -4.31 12.26
CA GLU A 29 -8.03 -2.87 12.27
C GLU A 29 -6.78 -2.02 12.51
N ILE A 30 -5.86 -2.49 13.38
CA ILE A 30 -4.54 -1.87 13.57
C ILE A 30 -3.76 -1.83 12.24
N GLY A 31 -3.77 -2.94 11.49
CA GLY A 31 -3.13 -3.05 10.17
C GLY A 31 -3.68 -2.04 9.18
N LYS A 32 -4.99 -2.08 8.92
CA LYS A 32 -5.68 -1.14 8.02
C LYS A 32 -5.44 0.32 8.38
N PHE A 33 -5.45 0.65 9.67
CA PHE A 33 -5.18 2.01 10.12
C PHE A 33 -3.76 2.45 9.75
N ARG A 34 -2.77 1.56 9.90
CA ARG A 34 -1.37 1.82 9.53
C ARG A 34 -1.18 1.90 8.02
N GLU A 35 -1.83 1.03 7.26
CA GLU A 35 -1.84 1.08 5.79
C GLU A 35 -2.33 2.46 5.32
N LYS A 36 -3.44 2.95 5.89
CA LYS A 36 -3.98 4.28 5.57
C LYS A 36 -2.98 5.41 5.84
N ILE A 37 -2.29 5.39 6.98
CA ILE A 37 -1.25 6.40 7.30
C ILE A 37 -0.17 6.43 6.22
N ILE A 38 0.29 5.26 5.77
CA ILE A 38 1.33 5.17 4.74
C ILE A 38 0.82 5.71 3.40
N VAL A 39 -0.41 5.36 3.00
CA VAL A 39 -1.03 5.89 1.77
C VAL A 39 -1.15 7.41 1.82
N ASP A 40 -1.69 7.94 2.92
CA ASP A 40 -1.89 9.39 3.11
C ASP A 40 -0.54 10.13 3.14
N PHE A 41 0.51 9.52 3.70
CA PHE A 41 1.87 10.07 3.69
C PHE A 41 2.49 10.07 2.29
N LEU A 42 2.34 8.99 1.51
CA LEU A 42 2.96 8.86 0.19
C LEU A 42 2.29 9.77 -0.86
N ARG A 43 0.98 9.94 -0.77
CA ARG A 43 0.16 10.62 -1.80
C ARG A 43 0.68 12.00 -2.23
N PRO A 44 1.09 12.92 -1.32
CA PRO A 44 1.58 14.25 -1.71
C PRO A 44 2.91 14.24 -2.48
N PHE A 45 3.68 13.16 -2.38
CA PHE A 45 4.97 13.01 -3.07
C PHE A 45 4.85 12.35 -4.45
N LEU A 46 3.67 11.83 -4.79
CA LEU A 46 3.42 11.12 -6.03
C LEU A 46 2.65 11.99 -7.02
N PRO A 47 3.11 12.13 -8.28
CA PRO A 47 2.32 12.74 -9.34
C PRO A 47 0.95 12.07 -9.51
N GLU A 48 -0.05 12.82 -9.98
CA GLU A 48 -1.44 12.34 -10.12
C GLU A 48 -1.60 11.17 -11.11
N CYS A 49 -0.64 10.98 -12.02
CA CYS A 49 -0.62 9.82 -12.92
C CYS A 49 -0.40 8.49 -12.20
N TYR A 50 0.17 8.53 -10.99
CA TYR A 50 0.28 7.38 -10.12
C TYR A 50 -0.88 7.40 -9.14
N SER A 51 -1.70 6.36 -9.12
CA SER A 51 -2.73 6.16 -8.10
C SER A 51 -2.31 5.08 -7.10
N ILE A 52 -2.90 5.13 -5.91
CA ILE A 52 -2.64 4.20 -4.82
C ILE A 52 -3.95 3.52 -4.45
N GLY A 53 -3.96 2.19 -4.41
CA GLY A 53 -5.12 1.40 -3.98
C GLY A 53 -4.71 0.16 -3.21
N THR A 54 -5.70 -0.64 -2.82
CA THR A 54 -5.53 -1.92 -2.11
C THR A 54 -6.30 -2.98 -2.88
N GLY A 55 -5.75 -4.19 -3.02
CA GLY A 55 -6.48 -5.24 -3.73
C GLY A 55 -5.64 -6.38 -4.28
N LEU A 56 -6.15 -7.01 -5.33
CA LEU A 56 -5.52 -8.16 -5.98
C LEU A 56 -5.05 -7.80 -7.38
N ILE A 57 -4.00 -8.45 -7.85
CA ILE A 57 -3.42 -8.24 -9.17
C ILE A 57 -3.65 -9.51 -9.99
N PHE A 58 -4.10 -9.38 -11.23
CA PHE A 58 -4.30 -10.50 -12.14
C PHE A 58 -3.52 -10.35 -13.43
N ASP A 59 -3.13 -11.47 -14.04
CA ASP A 59 -2.42 -11.52 -15.30
C ASP A 59 -3.31 -12.00 -16.46
N GLN A 60 -2.71 -12.16 -17.64
CA GLN A 60 -3.41 -12.61 -18.85
C GLN A 60 -3.78 -14.10 -18.83
N GLU A 61 -3.26 -14.89 -17.88
CA GLU A 61 -3.54 -16.31 -17.69
C GLU A 61 -4.57 -16.56 -16.57
N ASP A 62 -5.29 -15.50 -16.15
CA ASP A 62 -6.25 -15.49 -15.03
C ASP A 62 -5.64 -15.89 -13.67
N LYS A 63 -4.31 -15.83 -13.52
CA LYS A 63 -3.68 -16.00 -12.21
C LYS A 63 -3.89 -14.75 -11.39
N VAL A 64 -4.15 -14.92 -10.09
CA VAL A 64 -4.43 -13.83 -9.17
C VAL A 64 -3.45 -13.88 -8.00
N SER A 65 -2.85 -12.74 -7.69
CA SER A 65 -1.98 -12.57 -6.53
C SER A 65 -2.76 -12.76 -5.22
N LYS A 66 -2.04 -12.81 -4.09
CA LYS A 66 -2.70 -12.55 -2.81
C LYS A 66 -3.11 -11.08 -2.72
N GLN A 67 -3.90 -10.75 -1.69
CA GLN A 67 -4.20 -9.35 -1.38
C GLN A 67 -2.91 -8.58 -1.08
N ILE A 68 -2.80 -7.41 -1.68
CA ILE A 68 -1.70 -6.47 -1.55
C ILE A 68 -2.22 -5.24 -0.80
N ASP A 69 -1.53 -4.88 0.28
CA ASP A 69 -1.90 -3.75 1.15
C ASP A 69 -1.92 -2.43 0.36
N VAL A 70 -0.88 -2.18 -0.43
CA VAL A 70 -0.73 -0.95 -1.21
C VAL A 70 -0.21 -1.27 -2.61
N VAL A 71 -0.99 -0.91 -3.62
CA VAL A 71 -0.68 -1.04 -5.05
C VAL A 71 -0.51 0.35 -5.64
N LEU A 72 0.68 0.63 -6.17
CA LEU A 72 0.94 1.81 -6.99
C LEU A 72 0.64 1.45 -8.44
N HIS A 73 -0.32 2.13 -9.05
CA HIS A 73 -0.78 1.78 -10.39
C HIS A 73 -0.99 3.02 -11.26
N ASP A 74 -1.08 2.79 -12.56
CA ASP A 74 -1.43 3.78 -13.55
C ASP A 74 -2.88 4.24 -13.38
N GLN A 75 -3.05 5.55 -13.25
CA GLN A 75 -4.35 6.19 -13.14
C GLN A 75 -4.93 6.58 -14.50
N ILE A 76 -4.07 6.78 -15.51
CA ILE A 76 -4.43 7.49 -16.74
C ILE A 76 -4.83 6.52 -17.86
N PHE A 77 -4.03 5.49 -18.12
CA PHE A 77 -4.19 4.64 -19.31
C PHE A 77 -4.78 3.27 -18.98
N SER A 78 -4.87 2.91 -17.71
CA SER A 78 -5.24 1.58 -17.26
C SER A 78 -6.65 1.49 -16.66
N ASN A 79 -7.35 0.41 -17.04
CA ASN A 79 -8.65 0.05 -16.50
C ASN A 79 -8.51 -0.86 -15.28
N VAL A 80 -8.30 -0.24 -14.11
CA VAL A 80 -8.48 -0.96 -12.83
C VAL A 80 -9.96 -1.25 -12.64
N LEU A 81 -10.27 -2.48 -12.23
CA LEU A 81 -11.63 -2.94 -11.98
C LEU A 81 -12.01 -2.66 -10.53
N PHE A 82 -13.31 -2.40 -10.30
CA PHE A 82 -13.85 -2.10 -8.96
C PHE A 82 -13.21 -0.88 -8.28
N LYS A 83 -12.76 0.14 -9.03
CA LYS A 83 -12.09 1.35 -8.49
C LYS A 83 -12.80 2.00 -7.29
N ASN A 84 -14.12 1.91 -7.19
CA ASN A 84 -14.92 2.53 -6.12
C ASN A 84 -15.17 1.62 -4.90
N HIS A 85 -14.50 0.47 -4.82
CA HIS A 85 -14.61 -0.47 -3.71
C HIS A 85 -13.34 -0.46 -2.84
N ASP A 86 -13.48 -0.92 -1.60
CA ASP A 86 -12.37 -1.04 -0.62
C ASP A 86 -11.25 -1.99 -1.09
N THR A 87 -11.58 -2.89 -2.02
CA THR A 87 -10.65 -3.83 -2.64
C THR A 87 -10.85 -3.78 -4.13
N GLN A 88 -9.78 -3.47 -4.85
CA GLN A 88 -9.75 -3.31 -6.30
C GLN A 88 -9.12 -4.53 -6.97
N LEU A 89 -9.31 -4.66 -8.28
CA LEU A 89 -8.69 -5.71 -9.08
C LEU A 89 -7.88 -5.08 -10.23
N PHE A 90 -6.58 -5.27 -10.19
CA PHE A 90 -5.60 -4.58 -11.04
C PHE A 90 -5.07 -5.51 -12.13
N PRO A 91 -5.12 -5.13 -13.41
CA PRO A 91 -4.33 -5.78 -14.44
C PRO A 91 -2.84 -5.62 -14.11
N PHE A 92 -2.03 -6.68 -14.23
CA PHE A 92 -0.61 -6.65 -13.92
C PHE A 92 0.15 -5.53 -14.64
N GLU A 93 -0.19 -5.26 -15.90
CA GLU A 93 0.43 -4.22 -16.73
C GLU A 93 0.16 -2.80 -16.22
N SER A 94 -0.86 -2.61 -15.40
CA SER A 94 -1.18 -1.32 -14.78
C SER A 94 -0.35 -1.02 -13.53
N VAL A 95 0.34 -2.02 -12.98
CA VAL A 95 1.01 -1.93 -11.67
C VAL A 95 2.45 -1.48 -11.82
N TYR A 96 2.81 -0.39 -11.16
CA TYR A 96 4.19 0.11 -11.07
C TYR A 96 4.96 -0.51 -9.90
N GLY A 97 4.26 -0.84 -8.81
CA GLY A 97 4.88 -1.41 -7.63
C GLY A 97 3.88 -1.73 -6.53
N THR A 98 4.33 -2.50 -5.55
CA THR A 98 3.54 -2.95 -4.41
C THR A 98 4.29 -2.67 -3.12
N ILE A 99 3.58 -2.32 -2.06
CA ILE A 99 4.14 -2.13 -0.71
C ILE A 99 3.35 -2.99 0.26
N GLU A 100 4.08 -3.77 1.06
CA GLU A 100 3.53 -4.54 2.17
C GLU A 100 3.80 -3.77 3.48
N VAL A 101 2.76 -3.55 4.30
CA VAL A 101 2.87 -2.77 5.53
C VAL A 101 2.91 -3.72 6.72
N LYS A 102 4.04 -3.73 7.44
CA LYS A 102 4.22 -4.52 8.66
C LYS A 102 4.47 -3.65 9.88
N SER A 103 3.78 -4.02 10.95
CA SER A 103 3.88 -3.38 12.25
C SER A 103 5.27 -3.50 12.89
N ASN A 104 5.89 -4.67 12.72
CA ASN A 104 7.25 -4.95 13.16
C ASN A 104 7.94 -5.73 12.06
N LEU A 105 9.15 -5.33 11.69
CA LEU A 105 9.95 -6.05 10.70
C LEU A 105 10.74 -7.16 11.41
N SER A 106 10.45 -8.40 11.07
CA SER A 106 11.24 -9.59 11.44
C SER A 106 11.71 -10.31 10.18
N THR A 107 12.68 -11.21 10.30
CA THR A 107 13.12 -12.04 9.15
C THR A 107 11.96 -12.85 8.58
N GLU A 108 11.11 -13.41 9.43
CA GLU A 108 9.93 -14.17 9.02
C GLU A 108 8.93 -13.30 8.24
N GLU A 109 8.64 -12.09 8.73
CA GLU A 109 7.75 -11.17 8.03
C GLU A 109 8.35 -10.69 6.70
N LEU A 110 9.65 -10.43 6.65
CA LEU A 110 10.34 -10.09 5.40
C LEU A 110 10.23 -11.21 4.37
N GLU A 111 10.48 -12.47 4.77
CA GLU A 111 10.33 -13.63 3.89
C GLU A 111 8.89 -13.80 3.38
N LYS A 112 7.90 -13.58 4.25
CA LYS A 112 6.48 -13.59 3.85
C LYS A 112 6.19 -12.48 2.82
N SER A 113 6.67 -11.27 3.05
CA SER A 113 6.49 -10.14 2.12
C SER A 113 7.15 -10.42 0.77
N ILE A 114 8.35 -11.01 0.75
CA ILE A 114 9.03 -11.41 -0.49
C ILE A 114 8.20 -12.46 -1.24
N LYS A 115 7.66 -13.47 -0.55
CA LYS A 115 6.77 -14.46 -1.17
C LYS A 115 5.49 -13.81 -1.71
N ASN A 116 4.97 -12.77 -1.05
CA ASN A 116 3.83 -12.03 -1.55
C ASN A 116 4.16 -11.30 -2.88
N ILE A 117 5.30 -10.63 -2.94
CA ILE A 117 5.80 -9.98 -4.16
C ILE A 117 5.99 -10.98 -5.30
N VAL A 118 6.47 -12.19 -5.01
CA VAL A 118 6.59 -13.25 -6.03
C VAL A 118 5.23 -13.62 -6.61
N SER A 119 4.16 -13.65 -5.79
CA SER A 119 2.81 -13.96 -6.26
C SER A 119 2.21 -12.92 -7.22
N VAL A 120 2.79 -11.73 -7.27
CA VAL A 120 2.40 -10.67 -8.22
C VAL A 120 3.07 -10.88 -9.57
N LYS A 121 4.23 -11.54 -9.63
CA LYS A 121 5.09 -11.66 -10.82
C LYS A 121 4.92 -12.99 -11.58
N SER A 122 3.96 -13.82 -11.19
CA SER A 122 3.88 -15.24 -11.54
C SER A 122 2.62 -15.61 -12.30
#